data_AF-A0A4T0VCP9-F1
#
_entry.id   AF-A0A4T0VCP9-F1
#
_cell.length_a   1.000
_cell.length_b   1.000
_cell.length_c   1.000
_cell.angle_alpha   90.00
_cell.angle_beta   90.00
_cell.angle_gamma   90.00
#
_symmetry.space_group_name_H-M   'P 1'
#
loop_
_entity.id
_entity.type
_entity.pdbx_description
1 polymer ?
#
loop_
_entity_poly.entity_id
_entity_poly.type
_entity_poly.pdbx_seq_one_letter_code
_entity_poly.pdbx_strand_id
1 'polypeptide(L)'
;MPYRNEGILDSQGWDEVKPTWCDKSRWLTEDGDWKPVTLLRSRRPSRLNLARLGSFFWPIKDTKQPETLRPTAYLDGLRGFAAFLVYWHHNQLWAHEPHVQNRILENAFGYEDKYHLAAFPGIRHLFTGGHFAVSVFFVISGYVLSAKPLGLIQSGDHAKLAENVGSALFRRWLRLYLPLMVTTFVFMSFLHLFDMWVDNIDRSSTWREDVWLWYCELKNFSFVFTTGGSPFFSWNPHLWSIPVEMKGSVIIYTALLSFSRCTRNARLWCEAGLAFYFMYIADGWYGAMFVMGMMLCDLDLLARKNDLPDIFKKMEPAKTFVFYHLFVFSM
;
A
#
# COMPACT_ATOMS: atom_id res chain seq x y z
N MET A 1 -61.79 -5.06 -42.54
CA MET A 1 -62.51 -6.12 -41.79
C MET A 1 -62.20 -7.46 -42.45
N PRO A 2 -62.16 -8.62 -41.77
CA PRO A 2 -61.90 -8.95 -40.35
C PRO A 2 -60.65 -9.90 -40.21
N TYR A 3 -59.81 -9.87 -39.16
CA TYR A 3 -59.86 -10.42 -37.79
C TYR A 3 -59.28 -11.86 -37.60
N ARG A 4 -58.03 -11.87 -37.13
CA ARG A 4 -57.30 -12.66 -36.08
C ARG A 4 -57.76 -14.06 -35.60
N ASN A 5 -56.73 -14.79 -35.11
CA ASN A 5 -56.66 -16.01 -34.26
C ASN A 5 -56.29 -17.25 -35.09
N GLU A 6 -55.28 -18.09 -34.82
CA GLU A 6 -54.41 -18.48 -33.68
C GLU A 6 -53.09 -18.98 -34.33
N GLY A 7 -51.95 -19.26 -33.72
CA GLY A 7 -51.51 -19.64 -32.39
C GLY A 7 -50.16 -20.35 -32.63
N ILE A 8 -49.21 -20.29 -31.71
CA ILE A 8 -47.82 -20.77 -31.90
C ILE A 8 -47.70 -22.32 -31.97
N LEU A 9 -48.80 -23.02 -32.25
CA LEU A 9 -48.98 -24.45 -32.03
C LEU A 9 -49.12 -25.30 -33.31
N ASP A 10 -49.01 -24.72 -34.51
CA ASP A 10 -49.20 -25.43 -35.78
C ASP A 10 -47.91 -25.83 -36.53
N SER A 11 -46.79 -25.99 -35.82
CA SER A 11 -45.66 -26.75 -36.38
C SER A 11 -45.59 -28.13 -35.72
N GLN A 12 -46.07 -29.13 -36.46
CA GLN A 12 -45.87 -30.55 -36.18
C GLN A 12 -44.38 -30.88 -36.14
N GLY A 13 -43.85 -31.09 -34.94
CA GLY A 13 -42.43 -31.35 -34.70
C GLY A 13 -42.06 -31.35 -33.22
N TRP A 14 -42.86 -32.02 -32.39
CA TRP A 14 -42.54 -32.27 -30.99
C TRP A 14 -42.70 -33.76 -30.70
N ASP A 15 -41.63 -34.51 -30.92
CA ASP A 15 -41.44 -35.77 -30.20
C ASP A 15 -41.25 -35.45 -28.71
N GLU A 16 -41.98 -36.16 -27.85
CA GLU A 16 -41.92 -36.04 -26.40
C GLU A 16 -40.49 -36.31 -25.88
N VAL A 17 -39.72 -35.26 -25.59
CA VAL A 17 -38.51 -35.39 -24.78
C VAL A 17 -38.96 -35.57 -23.32
N LYS A 18 -38.99 -36.83 -22.88
CA LYS A 18 -39.28 -37.18 -21.48
C LYS A 18 -38.27 -36.50 -20.56
N PRO A 19 -38.73 -35.93 -19.43
CA PRO A 19 -37.84 -35.28 -18.47
C PRO A 19 -36.92 -36.32 -17.81
N THR A 20 -35.61 -36.11 -17.92
CA THR A 20 -34.53 -36.97 -17.41
C THR A 20 -34.42 -36.90 -15.89
N TRP A 21 -35.43 -37.39 -15.18
CA TRP A 21 -35.38 -37.62 -13.73
C TRP A 21 -35.23 -39.10 -13.35
N CYS A 22 -35.14 -40.00 -14.33
CA CYS A 22 -34.95 -41.44 -14.10
C CYS A 22 -33.48 -41.92 -14.05
N ASP A 23 -32.49 -41.02 -14.00
CA ASP A 23 -31.05 -41.38 -13.84
C ASP A 23 -30.49 -41.11 -12.43
N LYS A 24 -31.33 -40.83 -11.44
CA LYS A 24 -30.91 -40.53 -10.06
C LYS A 24 -30.88 -41.74 -9.11
N SER A 25 -30.76 -42.96 -9.62
CA SER A 25 -30.55 -44.16 -8.78
C SER A 25 -29.07 -44.54 -8.59
N ARG A 26 -28.12 -43.80 -9.19
CA ARG A 26 -26.67 -44.07 -9.07
C ARG A 26 -25.95 -43.39 -7.90
N TRP A 27 -26.68 -42.78 -6.97
CA TRP A 27 -26.13 -42.13 -5.77
C TRP A 27 -26.38 -42.92 -4.47
N LEU A 28 -26.94 -44.13 -4.57
CA LEU A 28 -27.40 -44.91 -3.40
C LEU A 28 -26.48 -46.07 -2.99
N THR A 29 -25.26 -46.15 -3.52
CA THR A 29 -24.30 -47.16 -3.10
C THR A 29 -22.89 -46.57 -3.09
N GLU A 30 -22.59 -45.75 -2.09
CA GLU A 30 -21.34 -45.83 -1.31
C GLU A 30 -21.41 -44.85 -0.14
N ASP A 31 -21.01 -45.35 1.04
CA ASP A 31 -21.43 -44.91 2.36
C ASP A 31 -20.98 -43.50 2.78
N GLY A 32 -21.96 -42.62 2.97
CA GLY A 32 -21.81 -41.34 3.66
C GLY A 32 -22.57 -41.35 4.97
N ASP A 33 -21.85 -41.44 6.09
CA ASP A 33 -22.39 -41.52 7.45
C ASP A 33 -23.01 -40.15 7.87
N TRP A 34 -24.31 -39.96 7.60
CA TRP A 34 -25.04 -38.73 7.94
C TRP A 34 -25.86 -38.91 9.23
N LYS A 35 -25.68 -38.00 10.20
CA LYS A 35 -26.48 -37.95 11.44
C LYS A 35 -27.37 -36.69 11.51
N PRO A 36 -28.62 -36.81 12.03
CA PRO A 36 -29.62 -35.75 11.96
C PRO A 36 -29.38 -34.61 12.96
N VAL A 37 -29.76 -33.41 12.54
CA VAL A 37 -29.71 -32.17 13.33
C VAL A 37 -30.79 -32.20 14.41
N THR A 38 -30.38 -32.32 15.67
CA THR A 38 -31.25 -32.10 16.83
C THR A 38 -31.33 -30.62 17.21
N LEU A 39 -32.56 -30.23 17.58
CA LEU A 39 -33.07 -28.89 17.88
C LEU A 39 -32.25 -28.06 18.89
N LEU A 40 -32.34 -26.73 18.68
CA LEU A 40 -31.91 -25.60 19.49
C LEU A 40 -31.82 -25.88 21.01
N ARG A 41 -30.59 -25.90 21.54
CA ARG A 41 -30.29 -25.77 22.97
C ARG A 41 -29.72 -24.39 23.24
N SER A 42 -30.40 -23.60 24.07
CA SER A 42 -29.94 -22.28 24.51
C SER A 42 -28.55 -22.38 25.15
N ARG A 43 -27.59 -21.60 24.63
CA ARG A 43 -26.25 -21.49 25.24
C ARG A 43 -26.31 -20.44 26.35
N ARG A 44 -26.18 -20.91 27.60
CA ARG A 44 -25.73 -20.09 28.74
C ARG A 44 -24.38 -19.42 28.39
N PRO A 45 -24.11 -18.18 28.88
CA PRO A 45 -22.84 -17.53 28.62
C PRO A 45 -21.73 -18.26 29.40
N SER A 46 -20.85 -18.97 28.70
CA SER A 46 -19.68 -19.59 29.33
C SER A 46 -18.56 -18.55 29.47
N ARG A 47 -18.17 -18.31 30.72
CA ARG A 47 -16.90 -17.77 31.25
C ARG A 47 -15.92 -17.22 30.21
N LEU A 48 -15.60 -15.92 30.36
CA LEU A 48 -14.48 -15.22 29.71
C LEU A 48 -13.22 -16.10 29.74
N ASN A 49 -12.76 -16.47 28.56
CA ASN A 49 -11.65 -17.39 28.36
C ASN A 49 -10.34 -16.61 28.53
N LEU A 50 -9.79 -16.55 29.75
CA LEU A 50 -8.54 -15.84 30.09
C LEU A 50 -7.33 -16.27 29.23
N ALA A 51 -7.40 -17.44 28.57
CA ALA A 51 -6.36 -17.90 27.65
C ALA A 51 -6.13 -16.97 26.43
N ARG A 52 -7.13 -16.16 26.04
CA ARG A 52 -6.97 -15.19 24.94
C ARG A 52 -6.17 -13.93 25.32
N LEU A 53 -6.00 -13.64 26.61
CA LEU A 53 -5.16 -12.54 27.07
C LEU A 53 -3.67 -12.92 27.00
N GLY A 54 -3.31 -14.19 27.23
CA GLY A 54 -1.94 -14.67 27.10
C GLY A 54 -1.38 -14.57 25.67
N SER A 55 -2.22 -14.82 24.66
CA SER A 55 -1.85 -14.68 23.25
C SER A 55 -1.66 -13.24 22.78
N PHE A 56 -2.11 -12.24 23.56
CA PHE A 56 -1.87 -10.83 23.29
C PHE A 56 -0.45 -10.39 23.72
N PHE A 57 0.11 -11.02 24.76
CA PHE A 57 1.42 -10.66 25.32
C PHE A 57 2.57 -11.55 24.84
N TRP A 58 2.31 -12.73 24.25
CA TRP A 58 3.36 -13.62 23.75
C TRP A 58 2.92 -14.41 22.52
N PRO A 59 3.18 -13.93 21.27
CA PRO A 59 2.74 -14.60 20.05
C PRO A 59 3.72 -15.71 19.62
N ILE A 60 4.38 -16.37 20.56
CA ILE A 60 5.31 -17.48 20.28
C ILE A 60 4.73 -18.73 20.91
N LYS A 61 3.67 -19.28 20.30
CA LYS A 61 3.44 -20.72 20.30
C LYS A 61 2.51 -21.12 19.15
N ASP A 62 2.93 -22.20 18.50
CA ASP A 62 2.37 -22.89 17.34
C ASP A 62 2.79 -22.35 15.97
N THR A 63 4.01 -22.72 15.59
CA THR A 63 4.49 -22.76 14.21
C THR A 63 3.54 -23.65 13.40
N LYS A 64 2.50 -23.05 12.83
CA LYS A 64 1.81 -23.62 11.67
C LYS A 64 2.88 -23.96 10.62
N GLN A 65 2.66 -25.05 9.89
CA GLN A 65 3.42 -25.44 8.68
C GLN A 65 3.94 -24.19 7.95
N PRO A 66 5.23 -24.11 7.57
CA PRO A 66 5.79 -22.91 6.96
C PRO A 66 4.94 -22.56 5.74
N GLU A 67 4.12 -21.51 5.89
CA GLU A 67 3.27 -21.02 4.82
C GLU A 67 4.23 -20.59 3.71
N THR A 68 4.05 -21.13 2.50
CA THR A 68 4.90 -20.78 1.37
C THR A 68 4.82 -19.27 1.17
N LEU A 69 5.91 -18.57 1.52
CA LEU A 69 5.93 -17.12 1.50
C LEU A 69 5.65 -16.64 0.08
N ARG A 70 4.81 -15.60 -0.02
CA ARG A 70 4.57 -14.93 -1.31
C ARG A 70 5.89 -14.40 -1.85
N PRO A 71 6.10 -14.35 -3.18
CA PRO A 71 7.34 -13.84 -3.77
C PRO A 71 7.71 -12.42 -3.32
N THR A 72 6.73 -11.62 -2.90
CA THR A 72 6.91 -10.25 -2.42
C THR A 72 6.95 -10.13 -0.89
N ALA A 73 6.99 -11.23 -0.13
CA ALA A 73 6.95 -11.20 1.34
C ALA A 73 8.15 -10.46 1.96
N TYR A 74 9.31 -10.46 1.29
CA TYR A 74 10.47 -9.69 1.71
C TYR A 74 10.20 -8.17 1.74
N LEU A 75 9.31 -7.66 0.87
CA LEU A 75 8.91 -6.26 0.87
C LEU A 75 8.09 -5.92 2.12
N ASP A 76 7.29 -6.84 2.63
CA ASP A 76 6.55 -6.63 3.88
C ASP A 76 7.53 -6.53 5.07
N GLY A 77 8.57 -7.36 5.09
CA GLY A 77 9.66 -7.26 6.08
C GLY A 77 10.42 -5.94 5.99
N LEU A 78 10.81 -5.52 4.78
CA LEU A 78 11.49 -4.26 4.55
C LEU A 78 10.63 -3.05 4.96
N ARG A 79 9.33 -3.07 4.66
CA ARG A 79 8.38 -2.03 5.11
C ARG A 79 8.23 -2.00 6.62
N GLY A 80 8.21 -3.16 7.27
CA GLY A 80 8.16 -3.25 8.74
C GLY A 80 9.38 -2.61 9.40
N PHE A 81 10.57 -2.91 8.88
CA PHE A 81 11.82 -2.30 9.37
C PHE A 81 11.86 -0.79 9.09
N ALA A 82 11.47 -0.37 7.89
CA ALA A 82 11.35 1.05 7.54
C ALA A 82 10.35 1.78 8.45
N ALA A 83 9.21 1.17 8.79
CA ALA A 83 8.22 1.76 9.71
C ALA A 83 8.80 1.93 11.11
N PHE A 84 9.58 0.96 11.59
CA PHE A 84 10.28 1.07 12.86
C PHE A 84 11.30 2.22 12.86
N LEU A 85 12.10 2.37 11.79
CA LEU A 85 13.04 3.49 11.67
C LEU A 85 12.32 4.84 11.62
N VAL A 86 11.19 4.95 10.91
CA VAL A 86 10.37 6.17 10.89
C VAL A 86 9.83 6.49 12.28
N TYR A 87 9.30 5.50 13.00
CA TYR A 87 8.84 5.68 14.38
C TYR A 87 9.98 6.16 15.30
N TRP A 88 11.11 5.47 15.25
CA TRP A 88 12.27 5.79 16.07
C TRP A 88 12.82 7.20 15.77
N HIS A 89 12.91 7.57 14.50
CA HIS A 89 13.32 8.89 14.06
C HIS A 89 12.42 10.01 14.62
N HIS A 90 11.09 9.85 14.51
CA HIS A 90 10.16 10.84 15.06
C HIS A 90 10.19 10.89 16.59
N ASN A 91 10.41 9.75 17.25
CA ASN A 91 10.54 9.71 18.69
C ASN A 91 11.82 10.42 19.18
N GLN A 92 12.94 10.28 18.46
CA GLN A 92 14.22 10.88 18.85
C GLN A 92 14.34 12.36 18.47
N LEU A 93 13.83 12.80 17.31
CA LEU A 93 13.99 14.19 16.87
C LEU A 93 12.77 15.07 17.18
N TRP A 94 11.57 14.59 16.89
CA TRP A 94 10.37 15.45 16.88
C TRP A 94 9.68 15.49 18.24
N ALA A 95 9.95 14.51 19.12
CA ALA A 95 9.41 14.49 20.48
C ALA A 95 10.33 15.19 21.51
N HIS A 96 11.47 15.73 21.08
CA HIS A 96 12.49 16.31 21.95
C HIS A 96 12.94 17.68 21.43
N GLU A 97 13.61 18.45 22.30
CA GLU A 97 13.89 19.87 22.10
C GLU A 97 14.57 20.15 20.73
N PRO A 98 13.84 20.80 19.78
CA PRO A 98 14.27 20.88 18.38
C PRO A 98 15.60 21.62 18.18
N HIS A 99 15.93 22.55 19.07
CA HIS A 99 17.08 23.42 18.93
C HIS A 99 18.42 22.76 19.27
N VAL A 100 18.41 21.69 20.07
CA VAL A 100 19.63 21.02 20.54
C VAL A 100 19.80 19.66 19.87
N GLN A 101 18.77 18.80 19.89
CA GLN A 101 18.91 17.43 19.42
C GLN A 101 18.92 17.32 17.90
N ASN A 102 18.09 18.08 17.20
CA ASN A 102 18.08 18.05 15.72
C ASN A 102 19.42 18.54 15.17
N ARG A 103 20.07 19.52 15.81
CA ARG A 103 21.40 19.99 15.37
C ARG A 103 22.50 18.93 15.54
N ILE A 104 22.33 17.97 16.45
CA ILE A 104 23.29 16.87 16.64
C ILE A 104 22.98 15.72 15.69
N LEU A 105 21.72 15.30 15.61
CA LEU A 105 21.31 14.10 14.88
C LEU A 105 21.16 14.34 13.37
N GLU A 106 20.73 15.53 12.94
CA GLU A 106 20.60 15.86 11.51
C GLU A 106 21.93 16.17 10.82
N ASN A 107 23.00 16.36 11.60
CA ASN A 107 24.30 16.72 11.06
C ASN A 107 25.28 15.54 11.07
N ALA A 108 26.25 15.57 10.16
CA ALA A 108 27.28 14.55 10.07
C ALA A 108 28.33 14.70 11.18
N PHE A 109 29.03 13.61 11.50
CA PHE A 109 30.17 13.62 12.41
C PHE A 109 31.22 14.67 11.99
N GLY A 110 31.60 15.56 12.92
CA GLY A 110 32.55 16.65 12.67
C GLY A 110 31.94 17.94 12.13
N TYR A 111 30.61 18.01 11.95
CA TYR A 111 29.92 19.26 11.64
C TYR A 111 30.03 20.24 12.81
N GLU A 112 30.51 21.47 12.55
CA GLU A 112 30.76 22.51 13.57
C GLU A 112 31.62 22.04 14.74
N ASP A 113 32.69 21.27 14.47
CA ASP A 113 33.62 20.73 15.47
C ASP A 113 32.95 19.84 16.54
N LYS A 114 31.77 19.26 16.23
CA LYS A 114 31.05 18.33 17.12
C LYS A 114 31.22 16.89 16.68
N TYR A 115 31.63 16.06 17.63
CA TYR A 115 31.98 14.66 17.40
C TYR A 115 31.13 13.73 18.27
N HIS A 116 29.90 13.47 17.82
CA HIS A 116 28.96 12.59 18.52
C HIS A 116 28.90 11.21 17.87
N LEU A 117 28.92 10.14 18.67
CA LEU A 117 28.81 8.76 18.17
C LEU A 117 27.55 8.53 17.32
N ALA A 118 26.43 9.16 17.70
CA ALA A 118 25.16 9.07 16.98
C ALA A 118 25.21 9.69 15.56
N ALA A 119 26.19 10.55 15.28
CA ALA A 119 26.39 11.17 13.97
C ALA A 119 27.38 10.40 13.07
N PHE A 120 27.97 9.31 13.57
CA PHE A 120 28.95 8.51 12.84
C PHE A 120 28.30 7.79 11.64
N PRO A 121 28.98 7.70 10.47
CA PRO A 121 28.47 6.96 9.31
C PRO A 121 28.06 5.53 9.66
N GLY A 122 26.97 5.03 9.05
CA GLY A 122 26.36 3.75 9.44
C GLY A 122 25.52 3.81 10.73
N ILE A 123 26.10 4.25 11.86
CA ILE A 123 25.38 4.34 13.16
C ILE A 123 24.25 5.35 13.07
N ARG A 124 24.49 6.48 12.40
CA ARG A 124 23.50 7.55 12.21
C ARG A 124 22.19 7.07 11.60
N HIS A 125 22.22 6.07 10.71
CA HIS A 125 21.00 5.51 10.10
C HIS A 125 20.06 4.89 11.12
N LEU A 126 20.57 4.41 12.26
CA LEU A 126 19.72 3.92 13.34
C LEU A 126 18.90 5.05 13.99
N PHE A 127 19.39 6.29 13.98
CA PHE A 127 18.73 7.44 14.62
C PHE A 127 17.99 8.32 13.61
N THR A 128 18.60 8.65 12.48
CA THR A 128 18.04 9.55 11.46
C THR A 128 17.68 8.87 10.15
N GLY A 129 17.73 7.53 10.09
CA GLY A 129 17.36 6.76 8.90
C GLY A 129 15.87 6.84 8.55
N GLY A 130 15.03 7.48 9.39
CA GLY A 130 13.62 7.73 9.08
C GLY A 130 13.42 8.52 7.78
N HIS A 131 14.27 9.52 7.50
CA HIS A 131 14.22 10.29 6.25
C HIS A 131 14.41 9.40 5.02
N PHE A 132 15.44 8.55 5.06
CA PHE A 132 15.71 7.57 4.01
C PHE A 132 14.60 6.51 3.91
N ALA A 133 14.08 6.06 5.04
CA ALA A 133 13.01 5.07 5.09
C ALA A 133 11.72 5.56 4.39
N VAL A 134 11.39 6.86 4.44
CA VAL A 134 10.27 7.43 3.68
C VAL A 134 10.50 7.31 2.16
N SER A 135 11.71 7.58 1.68
CA SER A 135 12.08 7.35 0.27
C SER A 135 11.91 5.89 -0.14
N VAL A 136 12.34 4.96 0.73
CA VAL A 136 12.15 3.52 0.53
C VAL A 136 10.67 3.16 0.45
N PHE A 137 9.80 3.76 1.30
CA PHE A 137 8.35 3.55 1.21
C PHE A 137 7.78 3.96 -0.15
N PHE A 138 8.20 5.10 -0.70
CA PHE A 138 7.70 5.57 -1.99
C PHE A 138 8.12 4.65 -3.15
N VAL A 139 9.37 4.19 -3.16
CA VAL A 139 9.84 3.20 -4.15
C VAL A 139 9.08 1.88 -4.01
N ILE A 140 8.91 1.37 -2.79
CA ILE A 140 8.15 0.13 -2.54
C ILE A 140 6.68 0.31 -2.93
N SER A 141 6.06 1.45 -2.63
CA SER A 141 4.69 1.77 -3.05
C SER A 141 4.57 1.73 -4.57
N GLY A 142 5.48 2.37 -5.30
CA GLY A 142 5.55 2.28 -6.77
C GLY A 142 5.65 0.85 -7.28
N TYR A 143 6.53 0.05 -6.68
CA TYR A 143 6.72 -1.36 -7.04
C TYR A 143 5.44 -2.20 -6.81
N VAL A 144 4.88 -2.15 -5.60
CA VAL A 144 3.73 -2.98 -5.20
C VAL A 144 2.47 -2.60 -5.99
N LEU A 145 2.28 -1.31 -6.27
CA LEU A 145 1.17 -0.83 -7.09
C LEU A 145 1.26 -1.32 -8.54
N SER A 146 2.48 -1.53 -9.03
CA SER A 146 2.74 -1.93 -10.42
C SER A 146 2.74 -3.44 -10.65
N ALA A 147 3.00 -4.25 -9.61
CA ALA A 147 3.18 -5.70 -9.75
C ALA A 147 2.04 -6.43 -10.46
N LYS A 148 0.79 -6.19 -10.05
CA LYS A 148 -0.37 -6.83 -10.69
C LYS A 148 -0.71 -6.21 -12.06
N PRO A 149 -0.80 -4.88 -12.20
CA PRO A 149 -1.00 -4.24 -13.51
C PRO A 149 0.03 -4.61 -14.57
N LEU A 150 1.33 -4.59 -14.25
CA LEU A 150 2.39 -4.98 -15.19
C LEU A 150 2.28 -6.47 -15.57
N GLY A 151 1.93 -7.33 -14.62
CA GLY A 151 1.63 -8.73 -14.92
C GLY A 151 0.52 -8.89 -15.98
N LEU A 152 -0.56 -8.11 -15.87
CA LEU A 152 -1.66 -8.09 -16.84
C LEU A 152 -1.28 -7.47 -18.19
N ILE A 153 -0.47 -6.41 -18.18
CA ILE A 153 0.07 -5.78 -19.40
C ILE A 153 0.93 -6.79 -20.17
N GLN A 154 1.83 -7.49 -19.48
CA GLN A 154 2.70 -8.49 -20.09
C GLN A 154 1.94 -9.75 -20.55
N SER A 155 0.75 -10.04 -19.99
CA SER A 155 -0.12 -11.12 -20.47
C SER A 155 -1.10 -10.67 -21.57
N GLY A 156 -1.11 -9.39 -21.94
CA GLY A 156 -2.02 -8.83 -22.95
C GLY A 156 -3.48 -8.66 -22.49
N ASP A 157 -3.77 -8.80 -21.18
CA ASP A 157 -5.15 -8.74 -20.65
C ASP A 157 -5.51 -7.31 -20.24
N HIS A 158 -5.73 -6.46 -21.24
CA HIS A 158 -6.03 -5.04 -21.04
C HIS A 158 -7.41 -4.76 -20.44
N ALA A 159 -8.37 -5.66 -20.61
CA ALA A 159 -9.70 -5.51 -20.02
C ALA A 159 -9.63 -5.66 -18.49
N LYS A 160 -8.99 -6.74 -18.00
CA LYS A 160 -8.78 -6.94 -16.56
C LYS A 160 -7.85 -5.89 -15.96
N LEU A 161 -6.95 -5.30 -16.74
CA LEU A 161 -6.10 -4.20 -16.30
C LEU A 161 -6.94 -3.00 -15.83
N ALA A 162 -7.89 -2.54 -16.65
CA ALA A 162 -8.72 -1.38 -16.32
C ALA A 162 -9.57 -1.62 -15.06
N GLU A 163 -10.21 -2.79 -14.97
CA GLU A 163 -10.96 -3.21 -13.78
C GLU A 163 -10.06 -3.27 -12.54
N ASN A 164 -8.86 -3.82 -12.69
CA ASN A 164 -7.92 -3.92 -11.58
C ASN A 164 -7.47 -2.55 -11.07
N VAL A 165 -7.10 -1.65 -11.98
CA VAL A 165 -6.64 -0.29 -11.65
C VAL A 165 -7.76 0.52 -10.98
N GLY A 166 -8.96 0.54 -11.55
CA GLY A 166 -10.09 1.28 -10.97
C GLY A 166 -10.44 0.80 -9.57
N SER A 167 -10.48 -0.53 -9.38
CA SER A 167 -10.75 -1.16 -8.09
C SER A 167 -9.64 -0.91 -7.07
N ALA A 168 -8.38 -0.91 -7.50
CA ALA A 168 -7.23 -0.67 -6.63
C ALA A 168 -7.12 0.80 -6.20
N LEU A 169 -7.39 1.75 -7.11
CA LEU A 169 -7.42 3.18 -6.82
C LEU A 169 -8.51 3.54 -5.80
N PHE A 170 -9.74 3.07 -6.02
CA PHE A 170 -10.87 3.33 -5.12
C PHE A 170 -10.60 2.85 -3.69
N ARG A 171 -10.19 1.58 -3.54
CA ARG A 171 -9.88 1.02 -2.21
C ARG A 171 -8.70 1.72 -1.55
N ARG A 172 -7.70 2.17 -2.34
CA ARG A 172 -6.51 2.82 -1.79
C ARG A 172 -6.82 4.17 -1.19
N TRP A 173 -7.65 4.99 -1.85
CA TRP A 173 -8.10 6.26 -1.28
C TRP A 173 -8.77 6.06 0.08
N LEU A 174 -9.70 5.12 0.17
CA LEU A 174 -10.38 4.79 1.44
C LEU A 174 -9.39 4.30 2.50
N ARG A 175 -8.48 3.38 2.15
CA ARG A 175 -7.50 2.83 3.09
C ARG A 175 -6.54 3.89 3.63
N LEU A 176 -6.17 4.88 2.82
CA LEU A 176 -5.25 5.94 3.21
C LEU A 176 -5.93 7.02 4.06
N TYR A 177 -7.09 7.51 3.63
CA TYR A 177 -7.74 8.65 4.27
C TYR A 177 -8.69 8.27 5.40
N LEU A 178 -9.34 7.10 5.38
CA LEU A 178 -10.30 6.73 6.42
C LEU A 178 -9.66 6.59 7.81
N PRO A 179 -8.51 5.89 7.99
CA PRO A 179 -7.85 5.83 9.30
C PRO A 179 -7.36 7.21 9.76
N LEU A 180 -6.86 8.05 8.85
CA LEU A 180 -6.47 9.44 9.12
C LEU A 180 -7.65 10.26 9.65
N MET A 181 -8.80 10.18 8.97
CA MET A 181 -10.02 10.91 9.37
C MET A 181 -10.46 10.48 10.76
N VAL A 182 -10.53 9.17 11.01
CA VAL A 182 -11.00 8.64 12.30
C VAL A 182 -10.04 9.01 13.43
N THR A 183 -8.74 8.79 13.26
CA THR A 183 -7.75 9.02 14.33
C THR A 183 -7.63 10.49 14.70
N THR A 184 -7.55 11.39 13.71
CA THR A 184 -7.46 12.84 13.97
C THR A 184 -8.75 13.41 14.56
N PHE A 185 -9.91 12.95 14.09
CA PHE A 185 -11.21 13.36 14.64
C PHE A 185 -11.41 12.91 16.09
N VAL A 186 -11.04 11.67 16.40
CA VAL A 186 -11.08 11.14 17.77
C VAL A 186 -10.09 11.91 18.66
N PHE A 187 -8.88 12.16 18.18
CA PHE A 187 -7.87 12.91 18.94
C PHE A 187 -8.30 14.34 19.25
N MET A 188 -8.78 15.09 18.26
CA MET A 188 -9.37 16.42 18.44
C MET A 188 -10.51 16.39 19.46
N SER A 189 -11.46 15.45 19.30
CA SER A 189 -12.61 15.34 20.21
C SER A 189 -12.20 14.96 21.64
N PHE A 190 -11.17 14.13 21.78
CA PHE A 190 -10.59 13.73 23.06
C PHE A 190 -9.98 14.93 23.79
N LEU A 191 -9.26 15.82 23.09
CA LEU A 191 -8.70 17.03 23.69
C LEU A 191 -9.76 18.03 24.16
N HIS A 192 -10.89 18.14 23.44
CA HIS A 192 -12.05 18.93 23.91
C HIS A 192 -12.77 18.31 25.10
N LEU A 193 -12.88 16.98 25.14
CA LEU A 193 -13.59 16.27 26.20
C LEU A 193 -12.87 16.36 27.56
N PHE A 194 -11.55 16.26 27.55
CA PHE A 194 -10.73 16.22 28.76
C PHE A 194 -10.03 17.55 29.09
N ASP A 195 -10.25 18.57 28.28
CA ASP A 195 -9.65 19.89 28.40
C ASP A 195 -8.13 19.88 28.55
N MET A 196 -7.45 19.06 27.75
CA MET A 196 -6.00 18.91 27.82
C MET A 196 -5.29 19.87 26.87
N TRP A 197 -4.18 20.43 27.36
CA TRP A 197 -3.26 21.20 26.55
C TRP A 197 -2.20 20.28 25.91
N VAL A 198 -1.87 20.57 24.65
CA VAL A 198 -0.83 19.87 23.88
C VAL A 198 0.02 20.94 23.19
N ASP A 199 1.33 20.76 23.23
CA ASP A 199 2.26 21.65 22.55
C ASP A 199 2.09 21.60 21.02
N ASN A 200 2.25 22.74 20.35
CA ASN A 200 2.07 22.93 18.90
C ASN A 200 0.68 22.58 18.33
N ILE A 201 -0.37 22.56 19.17
CA ILE A 201 -1.76 22.43 18.71
C ILE A 201 -2.58 23.61 19.23
N ASP A 202 -2.94 24.51 18.31
CA ASP A 202 -3.82 25.64 18.58
C ASP A 202 -5.28 25.20 18.49
N ARG A 203 -5.89 24.93 19.65
CA ARG A 203 -7.29 24.51 19.76
C ARG A 203 -8.22 25.72 19.79
N SER A 204 -9.27 25.71 18.97
CA SER A 204 -10.31 26.75 19.00
C SER A 204 -11.12 26.74 20.31
N SER A 205 -11.83 27.84 20.55
CA SER A 205 -12.64 28.04 21.76
C SER A 205 -13.79 27.02 21.91
N THR A 206 -14.26 26.45 20.79
CA THR A 206 -15.36 25.49 20.80
C THR A 206 -15.06 24.28 19.92
N TRP A 207 -15.52 23.11 20.35
CA TRP A 207 -15.38 21.86 19.58
C TRP A 207 -15.97 21.95 18.16
N ARG A 208 -17.10 22.67 17.99
CA ARG A 208 -17.73 22.82 16.68
C ARG A 208 -16.89 23.61 15.69
N GLU A 209 -16.18 24.62 16.20
CA GLU A 209 -15.26 25.42 15.40
C GLU A 209 -14.08 24.56 14.91
N ASP A 210 -13.49 23.78 15.81
CA ASP A 210 -12.41 22.86 15.45
C ASP A 210 -12.88 21.76 14.47
N VAL A 211 -14.10 21.23 14.62
CA VAL A 211 -14.68 20.29 13.63
C VAL A 211 -14.79 20.94 12.25
N TRP A 212 -15.18 22.22 12.18
CA TRP A 212 -15.28 22.95 10.92
C TRP A 212 -13.92 23.22 10.29
N LEU A 213 -12.94 23.64 11.09
CA LEU A 213 -11.56 23.86 10.65
C LEU A 213 -10.91 22.55 10.20
N TRP A 214 -11.06 21.48 10.97
CA TRP A 214 -10.64 20.13 10.63
C TRP A 214 -11.23 19.67 9.30
N TYR A 215 -12.53 19.90 9.05
CA TYR A 215 -13.15 19.57 7.77
C TYR A 215 -12.56 20.39 6.61
N CYS A 216 -12.37 21.70 6.82
CA CYS A 216 -11.77 22.58 5.81
C CYS A 216 -10.34 22.19 5.46
N GLU A 217 -9.56 21.76 6.44
CA GLU A 217 -8.21 21.24 6.24
C GLU A 217 -8.26 19.88 5.53
N LEU A 218 -9.08 18.95 6.01
CA LEU A 218 -9.21 17.59 5.49
C LEU A 218 -9.60 17.56 4.00
N LYS A 219 -10.55 18.40 3.57
CA LYS A 219 -10.95 18.45 2.15
C LYS A 219 -9.79 18.90 1.25
N ASN A 220 -8.96 19.83 1.72
CA ASN A 220 -7.82 20.34 0.96
C ASN A 220 -6.66 19.32 0.98
N PHE A 221 -6.45 18.69 2.13
CA PHE A 221 -5.44 17.67 2.34
C PHE A 221 -5.70 16.40 1.52
N SER A 222 -6.96 16.00 1.37
CA SER A 222 -7.38 14.85 0.57
C SER A 222 -7.50 15.12 -0.93
N PHE A 223 -7.42 16.39 -1.36
CA PHE A 223 -7.48 16.76 -2.77
C PHE A 223 -6.13 16.52 -3.45
N VAL A 224 -6.11 15.58 -4.40
CA VAL A 224 -4.86 15.10 -5.05
C VAL A 224 -4.18 16.18 -5.87
N PHE A 225 -4.93 17.13 -6.43
CA PHE A 225 -4.37 18.18 -7.30
C PHE A 225 -4.09 19.49 -6.54
N THR A 226 -4.05 19.46 -5.22
CA THR A 226 -3.62 20.61 -4.41
C THR A 226 -2.16 20.95 -4.73
N THR A 227 -1.93 22.18 -5.21
CA THR A 227 -0.63 22.72 -5.63
C THR A 227 -0.01 23.69 -4.62
N GLY A 228 -0.65 23.96 -3.47
CA GLY A 228 -0.14 24.87 -2.45
C GLY A 228 -0.82 24.69 -1.08
N GLY A 229 -0.38 25.45 -0.08
CA GLY A 229 -0.82 25.34 1.31
C GLY A 229 0.16 24.56 2.19
N SER A 230 -0.23 24.37 3.45
CA SER A 230 0.57 23.55 4.38
C SER A 230 0.58 22.09 3.93
N PRO A 231 1.76 21.43 3.85
CA PRO A 231 1.85 20.00 3.60
C PRO A 231 1.50 19.16 4.85
N PHE A 232 1.41 19.81 6.02
CA PHE A 232 1.17 19.17 7.30
C PHE A 232 -0.30 19.31 7.71
N PHE A 233 -0.84 18.25 8.31
CA PHE A 233 -2.15 18.26 8.92
C PHE A 233 -2.02 18.73 10.37
N SER A 234 -2.78 19.75 10.77
CA SER A 234 -2.61 20.47 12.05
C SER A 234 -2.76 19.55 13.26
N TRP A 235 -3.69 18.60 13.19
CA TRP A 235 -3.90 17.63 14.27
C TRP A 235 -2.87 16.51 14.31
N ASN A 236 -2.10 16.30 13.23
CA ASN A 236 -1.02 15.32 13.17
C ASN A 236 -0.09 15.59 11.97
N PRO A 237 1.04 16.30 12.17
CA PRO A 237 1.93 16.68 11.08
C PRO A 237 2.62 15.48 10.41
N HIS A 238 2.77 14.35 11.12
CA HIS A 238 3.42 13.15 10.58
C HIS A 238 2.65 12.50 9.42
N LEU A 239 1.40 12.90 9.19
CA LEU A 239 0.54 12.38 8.12
C LEU A 239 0.82 12.99 6.74
N TRP A 240 1.76 13.94 6.62
CA TRP A 240 2.11 14.62 5.37
C TRP A 240 2.44 13.69 4.18
N SER A 241 2.90 12.47 4.47
CA SER A 241 3.22 11.48 3.43
C SER A 241 1.97 10.90 2.76
N ILE A 242 0.79 10.97 3.39
CA ILE A 242 -0.45 10.36 2.87
C ILE A 242 -0.93 11.02 1.56
N PRO A 243 -1.00 12.35 1.42
CA PRO A 243 -1.30 12.99 0.15
C PRO A 243 -0.26 12.69 -0.93
N VAL A 244 1.02 12.62 -0.54
CA VAL A 244 2.12 12.27 -1.45
C VAL A 244 1.96 10.84 -1.97
N GLU A 245 1.62 9.90 -1.09
CA GLU A 245 1.31 8.51 -1.42
C GLU A 245 0.14 8.41 -2.40
N MET A 246 -0.91 9.21 -2.21
CA MET A 246 -2.05 9.24 -3.12
C MET A 246 -1.66 9.85 -4.47
N LYS A 247 -0.91 10.97 -4.51
CA LYS A 247 -0.38 11.58 -5.73
C LYS A 247 0.48 10.59 -6.53
N GLY A 248 1.43 9.94 -5.86
CA GLY A 248 2.28 8.90 -6.45
C GLY A 248 1.44 7.75 -7.00
N SER A 249 0.40 7.32 -6.28
CA SER A 249 -0.50 6.25 -6.76
C SER A 249 -1.23 6.62 -8.05
N VAL A 250 -1.71 7.85 -8.15
CA VAL A 250 -2.38 8.34 -9.38
C VAL A 250 -1.38 8.35 -10.53
N ILE A 251 -0.15 8.85 -10.32
CA ILE A 251 0.93 8.81 -11.33
C ILE A 251 1.18 7.38 -11.83
N ILE A 252 1.29 6.41 -10.91
CA ILE A 252 1.55 5.01 -11.26
C ILE A 252 0.42 4.44 -12.11
N TYR A 253 -0.82 4.58 -11.65
CA TYR A 253 -1.96 4.00 -12.33
C TYR A 253 -2.21 4.63 -13.71
N THR A 254 -2.02 5.95 -13.84
CA THR A 254 -2.14 6.61 -15.15
C THR A 254 -1.03 6.18 -16.09
N ALA A 255 0.23 6.16 -15.63
CA ALA A 255 1.37 5.72 -16.43
C ALA A 255 1.22 4.26 -16.90
N LEU A 256 0.77 3.34 -16.03
CA LEU A 256 0.53 1.94 -16.39
C LEU A 256 -0.54 1.79 -17.47
N LEU A 257 -1.63 2.56 -17.40
CA LEU A 257 -2.65 2.56 -18.44
C LEU A 257 -2.12 3.16 -19.75
N SER A 258 -1.40 4.28 -19.68
CA SER A 258 -0.79 4.95 -20.84
C SER A 258 0.24 4.07 -21.54
N PHE A 259 1.07 3.34 -20.79
CA PHE A 259 2.13 2.50 -21.35
C PHE A 259 1.68 1.05 -21.62
N SER A 260 0.41 0.72 -21.37
CA SER A 260 -0.13 -0.64 -21.51
C SER A 260 0.00 -1.21 -22.92
N ARG A 261 0.04 -0.35 -23.94
CA ARG A 261 0.17 -0.75 -25.36
C ARG A 261 1.58 -0.57 -25.91
N CYS A 262 2.52 -0.07 -25.13
CA CYS A 262 3.91 0.08 -25.54
C CYS A 262 4.58 -1.30 -25.65
N THR A 263 5.49 -1.44 -26.60
CA THR A 263 6.41 -2.59 -26.62
C THR A 263 7.27 -2.58 -25.35
N ARG A 264 7.84 -3.73 -24.97
CA ARG A 264 8.67 -3.87 -23.77
C ARG A 264 9.73 -2.77 -23.64
N ASN A 265 10.58 -2.60 -24.66
CA ASN A 265 11.65 -1.62 -24.62
C ASN A 265 11.12 -0.17 -24.63
N ALA A 266 10.06 0.10 -25.40
CA ALA A 266 9.45 1.42 -25.41
C ALA A 266 8.89 1.80 -24.04
N ARG A 267 8.22 0.86 -23.36
CA ARG A 267 7.71 1.06 -21.99
C ARG A 267 8.83 1.38 -21.00
N LEU A 268 9.91 0.60 -20.99
CA LEU A 268 11.06 0.87 -20.11
C LEU A 268 11.69 2.25 -20.37
N TRP A 269 11.78 2.68 -21.63
CA TRP A 269 12.25 4.03 -21.97
C TRP A 269 11.26 5.11 -21.53
N CYS A 270 9.96 4.87 -21.64
CA CYS A 270 8.93 5.79 -21.14
C CYS A 270 8.99 5.91 -19.61
N GLU A 271 9.17 4.81 -18.89
CA GLU A 271 9.36 4.80 -17.43
C GLU A 271 10.63 5.56 -17.02
N ALA A 272 11.76 5.28 -17.68
CA ALA A 272 13.02 5.98 -17.42
C ALA A 272 12.93 7.48 -17.75
N GLY A 273 12.30 7.83 -18.87
CA GLY A 273 12.07 9.22 -19.27
C GLY A 273 11.15 9.96 -18.30
N LEU A 274 10.11 9.29 -17.79
CA LEU A 274 9.21 9.86 -16.80
C LEU A 274 9.90 10.06 -15.44
N ALA A 275 10.72 9.09 -15.01
CA ALA A 275 11.54 9.24 -13.80
C ALA A 275 12.53 10.41 -13.94
N PHE A 276 13.20 10.55 -15.09
CA PHE A 276 14.09 11.67 -15.37
C PHE A 276 13.35 13.02 -15.37
N TYR A 277 12.20 13.08 -16.04
CA TYR A 277 11.35 14.26 -16.08
C TYR A 277 10.95 14.71 -14.67
N PHE A 278 10.47 13.79 -13.83
CA PHE A 278 10.10 14.14 -12.47
C PHE A 278 11.28 14.57 -11.62
N MET A 279 12.45 13.94 -11.76
CA MET A 279 13.62 14.28 -10.96
C MET A 279 14.24 15.62 -11.36
N TYR A 280 14.38 15.91 -12.65
CA TYR A 280 15.23 17.00 -13.14
C TYR A 280 14.49 18.15 -13.83
N ILE A 281 13.22 17.96 -14.20
CA ILE A 281 12.46 18.98 -14.95
C ILE A 281 11.29 19.50 -14.12
N ALA A 282 10.47 18.61 -13.57
CA ALA A 282 9.24 18.97 -12.87
C ALA A 282 9.40 19.19 -11.35
N ASP A 283 10.60 18.93 -10.80
CA ASP A 283 10.86 18.93 -9.35
C ASP A 283 9.89 18.03 -8.55
N GLY A 284 9.44 16.95 -9.19
CA GLY A 284 8.51 15.96 -8.68
C GLY A 284 9.23 14.79 -8.02
N TRP A 285 10.11 15.07 -7.06
CA TRP A 285 10.97 14.08 -6.39
C TRP A 285 10.24 12.79 -5.96
N TYR A 286 9.01 12.92 -5.44
CA TYR A 286 8.17 11.78 -5.05
C TYR A 286 7.72 10.97 -6.28
N GLY A 287 7.34 11.64 -7.37
CA GLY A 287 6.95 11.00 -8.62
C GLY A 287 8.10 10.18 -9.21
N ALA A 288 9.32 10.70 -9.15
CA ALA A 288 10.50 9.98 -9.59
C ALA A 288 10.69 8.67 -8.81
N MET A 289 10.58 8.70 -7.47
CA MET A 289 10.71 7.49 -6.64
C MET A 289 9.64 6.44 -6.93
N PHE A 290 8.38 6.87 -7.08
CA PHE A 290 7.30 5.96 -7.45
C PHE A 290 7.57 5.31 -8.81
N VAL A 291 7.92 6.10 -9.82
CA VAL A 291 8.21 5.58 -11.17
C VAL A 291 9.45 4.67 -11.18
N MET A 292 10.49 4.98 -10.40
CA MET A 292 11.61 4.06 -10.21
C MET A 292 11.16 2.73 -9.59
N GLY A 293 10.22 2.77 -8.64
CA GLY A 293 9.57 1.56 -8.12
C GLY A 293 8.82 0.75 -9.19
N MET A 294 8.07 1.43 -10.08
CA MET A 294 7.43 0.79 -11.24
C MET A 294 8.45 0.11 -12.15
N MET A 295 9.51 0.83 -12.49
CA MET A 295 10.56 0.33 -13.38
C MET A 295 11.30 -0.87 -12.77
N LEU A 296 11.62 -0.84 -11.47
CA LEU A 296 12.16 -1.99 -10.75
C LEU A 296 11.22 -3.19 -10.80
N CYS A 297 9.91 -2.97 -10.70
CA CYS A 297 8.92 -4.02 -10.81
C CYS A 297 8.84 -4.61 -12.23
N ASP A 298 8.90 -3.78 -13.28
CA ASP A 298 8.86 -4.28 -14.65
C ASP A 298 10.12 -5.09 -14.96
N LEU A 299 11.29 -4.59 -14.56
CA LEU A 299 12.57 -5.31 -14.70
C LEU A 299 12.59 -6.64 -13.92
N ASP A 300 12.07 -6.69 -12.70
CA ASP A 300 11.96 -7.94 -11.93
C ASP A 300 11.02 -8.95 -12.60
N LEU A 301 9.87 -8.51 -13.11
CA LEU A 301 8.95 -9.38 -13.85
C LEU A 301 9.59 -9.92 -15.14
N LEU A 302 10.36 -9.09 -15.86
CA LEU A 302 11.11 -9.50 -17.05
C LEU A 302 12.26 -10.47 -16.68
N ALA A 303 12.96 -10.23 -15.58
CA ALA A 303 14.02 -11.11 -15.07
C ALA A 303 13.48 -12.51 -14.78
N ARG A 304 12.32 -12.62 -14.13
CA ARG A 304 11.66 -13.91 -13.86
C ARG A 304 11.26 -14.67 -15.12
N LYS A 305 11.06 -13.95 -16.23
CA LYS A 305 10.75 -14.52 -17.56
C LYS A 305 11.99 -14.72 -18.43
N ASN A 306 13.19 -14.44 -17.91
CA ASN A 306 14.45 -14.41 -18.67
C ASN A 306 14.42 -13.47 -19.90
N ASP A 307 13.60 -12.41 -19.84
CA ASP A 307 13.36 -11.46 -20.92
C ASP A 307 13.91 -10.05 -20.60
N LEU A 308 15.00 -9.99 -19.82
CA LEU A 308 15.69 -8.73 -19.54
C LEU A 308 16.33 -8.14 -20.80
N PRO A 309 16.37 -6.80 -20.92
CA PRO A 309 17.14 -6.13 -21.96
C PRO A 309 18.61 -6.55 -21.97
N ASP A 310 19.22 -6.64 -23.16
CA ASP A 310 20.57 -7.19 -23.34
C ASP A 310 21.66 -6.41 -22.60
N ILE A 311 21.43 -5.13 -22.29
CA ILE A 311 22.36 -4.32 -21.49
C ILE A 311 22.58 -4.93 -20.10
N PHE A 312 21.53 -5.47 -19.47
CA PHE A 312 21.61 -6.08 -18.14
C PHE A 312 22.32 -7.44 -18.20
N LYS A 313 22.15 -8.19 -19.28
CA LYS A 313 22.89 -9.45 -19.50
C LYS A 313 24.39 -9.20 -19.63
N LYS A 314 24.79 -8.13 -20.33
CA LYS A 314 26.20 -7.72 -20.44
C LYS A 314 26.82 -7.31 -19.10
N MET A 315 26.02 -6.75 -18.20
CA MET A 315 26.46 -6.32 -16.86
C MET A 315 26.43 -7.43 -15.80
N GLU A 316 25.94 -8.62 -16.14
CA GLU A 316 25.83 -9.73 -15.19
C GLU A 316 27.15 -10.07 -14.46
N PRO A 317 28.33 -10.11 -15.12
CA PRO A 317 29.60 -10.42 -14.44
C PRO A 317 29.96 -9.41 -13.34
N ALA A 318 29.50 -8.16 -13.48
CA ALA A 318 29.81 -7.08 -12.55
C ALA A 318 28.72 -6.85 -11.49
N LYS A 319 27.61 -7.62 -11.49
CA LYS A 319 26.45 -7.35 -10.63
C LYS A 319 26.81 -7.25 -9.15
N THR A 320 27.60 -8.22 -8.67
CA THR A 320 28.01 -8.30 -7.26
C THR A 320 28.87 -7.10 -6.88
N PHE A 321 29.81 -6.72 -7.75
CA PHE A 321 30.64 -5.54 -7.57
C PHE A 321 29.78 -4.28 -7.46
N VAL A 322 28.86 -4.06 -8.42
CA VAL A 322 27.98 -2.89 -8.44
C VAL A 322 27.12 -2.79 -7.17
N PHE A 323 26.44 -3.87 -6.77
CA PHE A 323 25.56 -3.84 -5.60
C PHE A 323 26.32 -3.60 -4.28
N TYR A 324 27.51 -4.19 -4.10
CA TYR A 324 28.31 -3.91 -2.90
C TYR A 324 28.80 -2.46 -2.86
N HIS A 325 29.21 -1.89 -3.99
CA HIS A 325 29.65 -0.49 -4.02
C HIS A 325 28.48 0.46 -3.78
N LEU A 326 27.32 0.23 -4.40
CA LEU A 326 26.11 1.01 -4.13
C LEU A 326 25.71 0.94 -2.66
N PHE A 327 25.81 -0.25 -2.04
CA PHE A 327 25.55 -0.41 -0.62
C PHE A 327 26.52 0.40 0.25
N VAL A 328 27.82 0.32 -0.03
CA VAL A 328 28.85 1.07 0.72
C VAL A 328 28.67 2.58 0.55
N PHE A 329 28.35 3.07 -0.65
CA PHE A 329 28.08 4.50 -0.87
C PHE A 329 26.77 4.98 -0.26
N SER A 330 25.80 4.08 -0.05
CA SER A 330 24.52 4.43 0.58
C SER A 330 24.58 4.48 2.11
N MET A 331 25.58 3.84 2.72
CA MET A 331 25.83 3.82 4.17
C MET A 331 26.55 5.08 4.62
#